data_AF-A0A3N0E148-F1
#
_entry.id   AF-A0A3N0E148-F1
#
_cell.length_a   1.000
_cell.length_b   1.000
_cell.length_c   1.000
_cell.angle_alpha   90.00
_cell.angle_beta   90.00
_cell.angle_gamma   90.00
#
_symmetry.space_group_name_H-M   'P 1'
#
loop_
_entity.id
_entity.type
_entity.pdbx_description
1 polymer ?
#
loop_
_entity_poly.entity_id
_entity_poly.type
_entity_poly.pdbx_seq_one_letter_code
_entity_poly.pdbx_strand_id
1 'polypeptide(L)'
;MKKYIGNIAVIIAILTVISCDQERLEPELETADGGGTLDTYTAYSIGEKSDTAIYGRVVFYLDDLGRTLVQVSVYNTEEGTLYPTRLMEGMTGDESAVLISLYDVVGKESDGLLYGELSDSKFYVISDTAFYDTLPGLDAHISLYSGTTVIATGDIGANTEPVEAN
;
A
#
# COMPACT_ATOMS: atom_id res chain seq x y z
N MET A 1 59.10 9.61 -26.47
CA MET A 1 58.86 10.30 -25.18
C MET A 1 57.34 10.40 -24.97
N LYS A 2 56.88 10.14 -23.72
CA LYS A 2 55.49 10.18 -23.17
C LYS A 2 54.55 9.05 -23.68
N LYS A 3 54.24 7.96 -22.96
CA LYS A 3 53.72 7.62 -21.61
C LYS A 3 52.20 7.81 -21.38
N TYR A 4 51.53 6.64 -21.27
CA TYR A 4 50.31 6.24 -20.52
C TYR A 4 49.00 6.97 -20.86
N ILE A 5 47.80 6.37 -20.81
CA ILE A 5 47.03 5.69 -19.74
C ILE A 5 45.83 5.06 -20.51
N GLY A 6 45.17 3.94 -20.21
CA GLY A 6 44.96 3.13 -19.03
C GLY A 6 43.58 2.47 -19.23
N ASN A 7 43.46 1.23 -18.75
CA ASN A 7 42.28 0.36 -18.71
C ASN A 7 40.90 1.05 -18.87
N ILE A 8 40.12 0.66 -19.88
CA ILE A 8 38.66 0.88 -19.85
C ILE A 8 38.02 -0.45 -19.46
N ALA A 9 37.46 -0.42 -18.27
CA ALA A 9 36.75 -1.47 -17.61
C ALA A 9 35.52 -1.93 -18.40
N VAL A 10 35.27 -3.23 -18.30
CA VAL A 10 34.00 -3.88 -18.57
C VAL A 10 32.90 -3.15 -17.79
N ILE A 11 31.89 -2.61 -18.48
CA ILE A 11 30.63 -2.20 -17.86
C ILE A 11 29.56 -3.16 -18.35
N ILE A 12 29.10 -3.95 -17.39
CA ILE A 12 28.02 -4.91 -17.42
C ILE A 12 26.75 -4.18 -17.86
N ALA A 13 26.19 -4.56 -19.01
CA ALA A 13 24.82 -4.22 -19.36
C ALA A 13 23.89 -5.03 -18.46
N ILE A 14 23.41 -4.40 -17.38
CA ILE A 14 22.38 -4.96 -16.51
C ILE A 14 21.07 -4.94 -17.31
N LEU A 15 20.58 -6.12 -17.69
CA LEU A 15 19.21 -6.31 -18.14
C LEU A 15 18.27 -5.98 -16.96
N THR A 16 17.58 -4.86 -17.03
CA THR A 16 16.42 -4.58 -16.17
C THR A 16 15.16 -5.00 -16.92
N VAL A 17 14.73 -6.25 -16.73
CA VAL A 17 13.42 -6.75 -17.13
C VAL A 17 12.72 -7.32 -15.89
N ILE A 18 12.22 -6.43 -15.02
CA ILE A 18 11.38 -6.80 -13.86
C ILE A 18 10.25 -5.77 -13.68
N SER A 19 9.64 -5.30 -14.77
CA SER A 19 8.76 -4.10 -14.75
C SER A 19 7.30 -4.37 -15.11
N CYS A 20 6.67 -5.38 -14.52
CA CYS A 20 5.20 -5.48 -14.56
C CYS A 20 4.58 -5.62 -13.16
N ASP A 21 5.29 -6.22 -12.21
CA ASP A 21 4.73 -6.46 -10.87
C ASP A 21 4.86 -5.28 -9.90
N GLN A 22 5.80 -4.37 -10.11
CA GLN A 22 6.03 -3.33 -9.11
C GLN A 22 4.93 -2.24 -9.15
N GLU A 23 4.36 -1.98 -10.33
CA GLU A 23 3.40 -0.89 -10.58
C GLU A 23 2.16 -0.91 -9.68
N ARG A 24 1.72 -2.08 -9.20
CA ARG A 24 0.46 -2.17 -8.43
C ARG A 24 0.62 -1.83 -6.95
N LEU A 25 1.84 -1.94 -6.43
CA LEU A 25 2.15 -1.44 -5.10
C LEU A 25 2.45 0.05 -5.14
N GLU A 26 3.05 0.56 -6.22
CA GLU A 26 3.33 1.99 -6.43
C GLU A 26 2.10 2.88 -6.18
N PRO A 27 2.28 4.11 -5.67
CA PRO A 27 1.16 5.00 -5.42
C PRO A 27 0.53 5.39 -6.75
N GLU A 28 -0.80 5.40 -6.80
CA GLU A 28 -1.50 6.00 -7.91
C GLU A 28 -1.47 7.52 -7.80
N LEU A 29 -0.89 8.18 -8.80
CA LEU A 29 -0.79 9.63 -8.83
C LEU A 29 -1.88 10.29 -9.70
N GLU A 30 -2.57 9.51 -10.53
CA GLU A 30 -3.55 10.04 -11.48
C GLU A 30 -4.97 9.56 -11.15
N THR A 31 -5.92 10.47 -11.32
CA THR A 31 -7.34 10.16 -11.20
C THR A 31 -7.96 9.96 -12.59
N ALA A 32 -9.26 9.59 -12.62
CA ALA A 32 -10.00 9.55 -13.88
C ALA A 32 -10.00 10.94 -14.57
N ASP A 33 -10.20 10.96 -15.89
CA ASP A 33 -10.15 12.18 -16.71
C ASP A 33 -10.96 13.34 -16.10
N GLY A 34 -10.26 14.40 -15.69
CA GLY A 34 -10.82 15.59 -15.02
C GLY A 34 -10.78 15.61 -13.49
N GLY A 35 -10.17 14.62 -12.82
CA GLY A 35 -10.20 14.49 -11.35
C GLY A 35 -9.01 15.04 -10.55
N GLY A 36 -8.04 15.71 -11.19
CA GLY A 36 -6.84 16.24 -10.52
C GLY A 36 -5.71 15.21 -10.31
N THR A 37 -4.63 15.64 -9.66
CA THR A 37 -3.43 14.83 -9.40
C THR A 37 -3.32 14.53 -7.91
N LEU A 38 -2.95 13.29 -7.54
CA LEU A 38 -2.78 12.84 -6.17
C LEU A 38 -1.31 12.94 -5.74
N ASP A 39 -0.78 14.16 -5.73
CA ASP A 39 0.65 14.39 -5.49
C ASP A 39 1.03 14.29 -4.00
N THR A 40 0.11 14.51 -3.07
CA THR A 40 0.40 14.45 -1.63
C THR A 40 -0.07 13.11 -1.07
N TYR A 41 0.88 12.26 -0.66
CA TYR A 41 0.58 10.92 -0.16
C TYR A 41 1.56 10.41 0.88
N THR A 42 1.13 9.41 1.63
CA THR A 42 1.94 8.66 2.60
C THR A 42 1.59 7.18 2.51
N ALA A 43 2.60 6.32 2.37
CA ALA A 43 2.45 4.89 2.19
C ALA A 43 3.10 4.07 3.31
N TYR A 44 2.46 2.97 3.68
CA TYR A 44 2.92 2.04 4.72
C TYR A 44 2.82 0.59 4.24
N SER A 45 3.81 -0.22 4.60
CA SER A 45 3.84 -1.64 4.26
C SER A 45 2.78 -2.44 5.01
N ILE A 46 2.22 -3.44 4.33
CA ILE A 46 1.40 -4.50 4.92
C ILE A 46 2.23 -5.78 4.85
N GLY A 47 2.55 -6.36 6.01
CA GLY A 47 3.27 -7.61 6.13
C GLY A 47 2.36 -8.81 6.39
N GLU A 48 2.90 -10.00 6.16
CA GLU A 48 2.24 -11.25 6.51
C GLU A 48 2.14 -11.42 8.04
N LYS A 49 1.02 -12.00 8.51
CA LYS A 49 0.85 -12.40 9.92
C LYS A 49 0.48 -13.89 10.07
N SER A 50 0.16 -14.56 8.96
CA SER A 50 -0.18 -15.97 8.90
C SER A 50 0.53 -16.66 7.74
N ASP A 51 0.36 -17.98 7.63
CA ASP A 51 0.95 -18.81 6.56
C ASP A 51 0.46 -18.47 5.14
N THR A 52 -0.44 -17.49 4.98
CA THR A 52 -0.96 -17.06 3.67
C THR A 52 0.07 -16.30 2.83
N ALA A 53 1.14 -15.79 3.44
CA ALA A 53 2.15 -14.96 2.78
C ALA A 53 1.57 -13.76 2.01
N ILE A 54 0.42 -13.22 2.45
CA ILE A 54 -0.16 -11.99 1.91
C ILE A 54 0.64 -10.81 2.43
N TYR A 55 1.09 -9.97 1.50
CA TYR A 55 1.81 -8.73 1.79
C TYR A 55 1.42 -7.64 0.79
N GLY A 56 1.71 -6.38 1.08
CA GLY A 56 1.38 -5.30 0.19
C GLY A 56 1.61 -3.93 0.79
N ARG A 57 0.71 -2.99 0.46
CA ARG A 57 0.82 -1.59 0.83
C ARG A 57 -0.54 -0.95 1.01
N VAL A 58 -0.63 -0.05 1.98
CA VAL A 58 -1.70 0.94 2.09
C VAL A 58 -1.13 2.31 1.78
N VAL A 59 -1.86 3.09 0.98
CA VAL A 59 -1.50 4.47 0.63
C VAL A 59 -2.64 5.40 0.99
N PHE A 60 -2.30 6.48 1.67
CA PHE A 60 -3.19 7.57 2.01
C PHE A 60 -2.84 8.77 1.13
N TYR A 61 -3.81 9.31 0.40
CA TYR A 61 -3.65 10.51 -0.43
C TYR A 61 -4.48 11.65 0.15
N LEU A 62 -4.00 12.88 0.02
CA LEU A 62 -4.80 14.08 0.23
C LEU A 62 -5.37 14.54 -1.11
N ASP A 63 -6.70 14.59 -1.24
CA ASP A 63 -7.34 15.09 -2.45
C ASP A 63 -7.48 16.63 -2.46
N ASP A 64 -7.84 17.20 -3.61
CA ASP A 64 -8.07 18.65 -3.79
C ASP A 64 -9.19 19.23 -2.91
N LEU A 65 -10.04 18.38 -2.34
CA LEU A 65 -11.10 18.77 -1.41
C LEU A 65 -10.67 18.62 0.07
N GLY A 66 -9.41 18.28 0.32
CA GLY A 66 -8.83 18.11 1.65
C GLY A 66 -9.23 16.80 2.35
N ARG A 67 -9.78 15.83 1.62
CA ARG A 67 -10.18 14.52 2.16
C ARG A 67 -9.06 13.50 2.00
N THR A 68 -9.09 12.46 2.81
CA THR A 68 -8.16 11.34 2.65
C THR A 68 -8.75 10.26 1.77
N LEU A 69 -8.02 9.88 0.72
CA LEU A 69 -8.30 8.71 -0.09
C LEU A 69 -7.39 7.57 0.36
N VAL A 70 -7.96 6.39 0.62
CA VAL A 70 -7.19 5.21 1.04
C VAL A 70 -7.22 4.18 -0.09
N GLN A 71 -6.04 3.76 -0.52
CA GLN A 71 -5.83 2.65 -1.45
C GLN A 71 -5.16 1.50 -0.70
N VAL A 72 -5.59 0.27 -0.99
CA VAL A 72 -4.95 -0.94 -0.47
C VAL A 72 -4.66 -1.86 -1.64
N SER A 73 -3.39 -2.27 -1.77
CA SER A 73 -2.92 -3.20 -2.79
C SER A 73 -2.12 -4.31 -2.12
N VAL A 74 -2.49 -5.57 -2.36
CA VAL A 74 -1.79 -6.73 -1.79
C VAL A 74 -1.50 -7.81 -2.83
N TYR A 75 -0.56 -8.70 -2.53
CA TYR A 75 -0.15 -9.86 -3.31
C TYR A 75 -0.45 -11.16 -2.59
N ASN A 76 -0.34 -12.27 -3.32
CA ASN A 76 -0.55 -13.64 -2.83
C ASN A 76 -1.95 -13.89 -2.28
N THR A 77 -2.95 -13.20 -2.83
CA THR A 77 -4.36 -13.47 -2.52
C THR A 77 -4.88 -14.71 -3.25
N GLU A 78 -6.13 -15.08 -2.98
CA GLU A 78 -6.87 -16.08 -3.75
C GLU A 78 -7.95 -15.38 -4.58
N GLU A 79 -8.06 -15.70 -5.87
CA GLU A 79 -9.02 -15.06 -6.78
C GLU A 79 -10.46 -15.17 -6.26
N GLY A 80 -11.19 -14.06 -6.28
CA GLY A 80 -12.58 -13.97 -5.84
C GLY A 80 -12.78 -13.98 -4.32
N THR A 81 -11.73 -14.21 -3.53
CA THR A 81 -11.81 -14.19 -2.06
C THR A 81 -11.91 -12.75 -1.55
N LEU A 82 -12.81 -12.54 -0.58
CA LEU A 82 -12.97 -11.27 0.12
C LEU A 82 -12.22 -11.30 1.46
N TYR A 83 -11.41 -10.27 1.68
CA TYR A 83 -10.64 -10.04 2.89
C TYR A 83 -11.17 -8.78 3.58
N PRO A 84 -11.96 -8.90 4.66
CA PRO A 84 -12.36 -7.75 5.45
C PRO A 84 -11.13 -6.96 5.87
N THR A 85 -11.16 -5.65 5.63
CA THR A 85 -10.01 -4.77 5.84
C THR A 85 -10.38 -3.61 6.75
N ARG A 86 -9.59 -3.38 7.80
CA ARG A 86 -9.90 -2.40 8.85
C ARG A 86 -8.66 -1.63 9.27
N LEU A 87 -8.84 -0.36 9.61
CA LEU A 87 -7.90 0.36 10.46
C LEU A 87 -8.29 0.13 11.91
N MET A 88 -7.32 -0.30 12.70
CA MET A 88 -7.44 -0.68 14.10
C MET A 88 -6.66 0.31 14.96
N GLU A 89 -7.14 0.57 16.18
CA GLU A 89 -6.43 1.37 17.17
C GLU A 89 -5.26 0.57 17.77
N GLY A 90 -4.13 1.24 18.00
CA GLY A 90 -2.94 0.64 18.58
C GLY A 90 -1.93 0.12 17.56
N MET A 91 -0.82 -0.41 18.04
CA MET A 91 0.18 -1.13 17.24
C MET A 91 -0.30 -2.54 16.87
N THR A 92 0.34 -3.12 15.85
CA THR A 92 0.10 -4.49 15.40
C THR A 92 0.21 -5.48 16.55
N GLY A 93 -0.85 -6.26 16.76
CA GLY A 93 -0.92 -7.26 17.83
C GLY A 93 -1.62 -6.77 19.09
N ASP A 94 -1.91 -5.48 19.20
CA ASP A 94 -2.75 -4.89 20.26
C ASP A 94 -4.13 -4.53 19.68
N GLU A 95 -4.91 -5.56 19.30
CA GLU A 95 -6.23 -5.35 18.68
C GLU A 95 -7.25 -4.86 19.72
N SER A 96 -7.31 -3.55 19.90
CA SER A 96 -8.13 -2.89 20.93
C SER A 96 -9.52 -2.50 20.41
N ALA A 97 -9.58 -1.72 19.33
CA ALA A 97 -10.82 -1.24 18.72
C ALA A 97 -10.68 -1.02 17.21
N VAL A 98 -11.82 -1.05 16.50
CA VAL A 98 -11.88 -0.69 15.08
C VAL A 98 -12.03 0.83 14.96
N LEU A 99 -11.09 1.49 14.28
CA LEU A 99 -11.18 2.91 13.93
C LEU A 99 -12.07 3.12 12.71
N ILE A 100 -11.75 2.43 11.61
CA ILE A 100 -12.45 2.57 10.32
C ILE A 100 -12.56 1.19 9.68
N SER A 101 -13.77 0.82 9.27
CA SER A 101 -13.97 -0.30 8.36
C SER A 101 -13.84 0.20 6.92
N LEU A 102 -12.83 -0.26 6.22
CA LEU A 102 -12.64 0.01 4.80
C LEU A 102 -13.53 -0.93 3.98
N TYR A 103 -13.47 -0.81 2.65
CA TYR A 103 -14.01 -1.85 1.79
C TYR A 103 -13.18 -3.13 1.93
N ASP A 104 -13.83 -4.28 1.73
CA ASP A 104 -13.11 -5.55 1.67
C ASP A 104 -12.12 -5.52 0.51
N VAL A 105 -10.96 -6.12 0.69
CA VAL A 105 -10.03 -6.39 -0.41
C VAL A 105 -10.51 -7.65 -1.13
N VAL A 106 -10.71 -7.58 -2.44
CA VAL A 106 -11.06 -8.73 -3.28
C VAL A 106 -9.84 -9.22 -4.03
N GLY A 107 -9.56 -10.52 -3.93
CA GLY A 107 -8.53 -11.18 -4.72
C GLY A 107 -8.92 -11.24 -6.20
N LYS A 108 -7.93 -11.04 -7.07
CA LYS A 108 -8.02 -10.97 -8.52
C LYS A 108 -6.80 -11.70 -9.11
N GLU A 109 -6.93 -12.11 -10.35
CA GLU A 109 -5.82 -12.69 -11.12
C GLU A 109 -5.64 -11.91 -12.43
N SER A 110 -4.40 -11.59 -12.78
CA SER A 110 -4.03 -11.14 -14.13
C SER A 110 -2.67 -11.72 -14.48
N ASP A 111 -2.56 -12.31 -15.67
CA ASP A 111 -1.29 -12.84 -16.19
C ASP A 111 -0.57 -13.83 -15.25
N GLY A 112 -1.33 -14.61 -14.47
CA GLY A 112 -0.81 -15.57 -13.49
C GLY A 112 -0.36 -14.96 -12.17
N LEU A 113 -0.62 -13.67 -11.95
CA LEU A 113 -0.33 -12.94 -10.73
C LEU A 113 -1.60 -12.77 -9.90
N LEU A 114 -1.55 -13.23 -8.66
CA LEU A 114 -2.66 -13.14 -7.70
C LEU A 114 -2.49 -11.91 -6.80
N TYR A 115 -3.52 -11.08 -6.77
CA TYR A 115 -3.48 -9.82 -6.05
C TYR A 115 -4.82 -9.34 -5.52
N GLY A 116 -4.78 -8.46 -4.51
CA GLY A 116 -5.97 -7.87 -3.92
C GLY A 116 -6.02 -6.35 -4.08
N GLU A 117 -7.23 -5.85 -4.30
CA GLU A 117 -7.58 -4.42 -4.28
C GLU A 117 -8.94 -4.23 -3.58
N LEU A 118 -9.29 -3.01 -3.19
CA LEU A 118 -10.61 -2.71 -2.62
C LEU A 118 -11.74 -3.10 -3.58
N SER A 119 -12.79 -3.72 -3.03
CA SER A 119 -13.86 -4.39 -3.79
C SER A 119 -14.91 -3.47 -4.40
N ASP A 120 -15.17 -2.31 -3.79
CA ASP A 120 -16.24 -1.39 -4.22
C ASP A 120 -15.71 -0.27 -5.13
N SER A 121 -14.63 0.37 -4.69
CA SER A 121 -13.98 1.48 -5.38
C SER A 121 -12.47 1.38 -5.21
N LYS A 122 -11.72 1.94 -6.17
CA LYS A 122 -10.25 2.04 -6.10
C LYS A 122 -9.78 2.72 -4.81
N PHE A 123 -10.54 3.72 -4.37
CA PHE A 123 -10.28 4.45 -3.13
C PHE A 123 -11.46 4.34 -2.17
N TYR A 124 -11.14 4.16 -0.90
CA TYR A 124 -12.06 4.47 0.21
C TYR A 124 -11.89 5.93 0.62
N VAL A 125 -12.98 6.67 0.74
CA VAL A 125 -12.94 8.10 1.09
C VAL A 125 -13.21 8.30 2.58
N ILE A 126 -12.23 8.82 3.30
CA ILE A 126 -12.42 9.31 4.66
C ILE A 126 -12.89 10.77 4.57
N SER A 127 -14.12 11.01 5.02
CA SER A 127 -14.77 12.31 4.88
C SER A 127 -14.28 13.36 5.88
N ASP A 128 -13.57 12.94 6.94
CA ASP A 128 -12.92 13.87 7.87
C ASP A 128 -11.68 14.49 7.21
N THR A 129 -11.75 15.78 6.94
CA THR A 129 -10.67 16.52 6.28
C THR A 129 -9.45 16.73 7.17
N ALA A 130 -9.55 16.48 8.48
CA ALA A 130 -8.41 16.53 9.39
C ALA A 130 -7.62 15.21 9.42
N PHE A 131 -8.17 14.11 8.87
CA PHE A 131 -7.57 12.78 9.04
C PHE A 131 -6.14 12.71 8.50
N TYR A 132 -5.89 13.22 7.29
CA TYR A 132 -4.56 13.17 6.66
C TYR A 132 -3.50 13.87 7.53
N ASP A 133 -3.81 15.06 8.04
CA ASP A 133 -2.87 15.83 8.87
C ASP A 133 -2.55 15.15 10.19
N THR A 134 -3.48 14.33 10.71
CA THR A 134 -3.28 13.56 11.93
C THR A 134 -2.55 12.24 11.72
N LEU A 135 -2.44 11.77 10.47
CA LEU A 135 -1.90 10.46 10.11
C LEU A 135 -0.50 10.18 10.73
N PRO A 136 0.48 11.12 10.73
CA PRO A 136 1.79 10.85 11.32
C PRO A 136 1.77 10.58 12.83
N GLY A 137 0.75 11.06 13.54
CA GLY A 137 0.58 10.87 14.99
C GLY A 137 -0.48 9.84 15.35
N LEU A 138 -1.09 9.18 14.37
CA LEU A 138 -2.17 8.23 14.59
C LEU A 138 -1.60 6.92 15.14
N ASP A 139 -2.05 6.52 16.34
CA ASP A 139 -1.73 5.21 16.91
C ASP A 139 -2.66 4.15 16.32
N ALA A 140 -2.25 3.58 15.19
CA ALA A 140 -3.07 2.62 14.45
C ALA A 140 -2.23 1.59 13.67
N HIS A 141 -2.93 0.56 13.19
CA HIS A 141 -2.46 -0.40 12.21
C HIS A 141 -3.60 -0.79 11.25
N ILE A 142 -3.26 -1.29 10.07
CA ILE A 142 -4.21 -1.91 9.15
C ILE A 142 -4.21 -3.44 9.37
N SER A 143 -5.38 -4.07 9.30
CA SER A 143 -5.54 -5.53 9.39
C SER A 143 -6.45 -6.05 8.27
N LEU A 144 -5.98 -7.10 7.59
CA LEU A 144 -6.76 -7.92 6.66
C LEU A 144 -7.12 -9.23 7.36
N TYR A 145 -8.37 -9.66 7.19
CA TYR A 145 -8.90 -10.85 7.85
C TYR A 145 -9.27 -11.95 6.85
N SER A 146 -9.14 -13.20 7.29
CA SER A 146 -9.84 -14.36 6.73
C SER A 146 -10.76 -14.92 7.82
N GLY A 147 -12.07 -14.72 7.66
CA GLY A 147 -13.03 -14.94 8.73
C GLY A 147 -12.75 -14.04 9.93
N THR A 148 -12.29 -14.61 11.03
CA THR A 148 -11.93 -13.88 12.27
C THR A 148 -10.42 -13.80 12.51
N THR A 149 -9.60 -14.36 11.62
CA THR A 149 -8.14 -14.43 11.78
C THR A 149 -7.48 -13.33 10.97
N VAL A 150 -6.58 -12.57 11.60
CA VAL A 150 -5.72 -11.61 10.89
C VAL A 150 -4.71 -12.38 10.06
N ILE A 151 -4.66 -12.11 8.76
CA ILE A 151 -3.76 -12.79 7.82
C ILE A 151 -2.63 -11.89 7.33
N ALA A 152 -2.87 -10.59 7.28
CA ALA A 152 -1.87 -9.58 6.95
C ALA A 152 -2.16 -8.29 7.72
N THR A 153 -1.12 -7.56 8.09
CA THR A 153 -1.24 -6.37 8.91
C THR A 153 -0.03 -5.45 8.75
N GLY A 154 -0.18 -4.18 9.08
CA GLY A 154 0.92 -3.22 9.05
C GLY A 154 0.66 -2.04 9.96
N ASP A 155 1.66 -1.66 10.74
CA ASP A 155 1.63 -0.44 11.54
C ASP A 155 1.51 0.79 10.63
N ILE A 156 0.88 1.85 11.13
CA ILE A 156 0.79 3.16 10.48
C ILE A 156 1.01 4.27 11.50
N GLY A 157 1.29 5.48 11.00
CA GLY A 157 1.36 6.68 11.82
C GLY A 157 2.41 6.61 12.92
N ALA A 158 2.00 6.77 14.18
CA ALA A 158 2.91 6.79 15.32
C ALA A 158 3.68 5.48 15.54
N ASN A 159 3.21 4.37 14.95
CA ASN A 159 3.74 3.03 15.19
C ASN A 159 4.86 2.62 14.22
N THR A 160 5.04 3.33 13.10
CA THR A 160 6.12 3.05 12.14
C THR A 160 6.41 4.25 11.24
N GLU A 161 7.61 4.31 10.68
CA GLU A 161 7.91 5.25 9.59
C GLU A 161 7.21 4.82 8.30
N PRO A 162 6.73 5.78 7.49
CA PRO A 162 6.22 5.49 6.16
C PRO A 162 7.34 4.98 5.25
N VAL A 163 7.00 4.06 4.35
CA VAL A 163 7.95 3.54 3.37
C VAL A 163 8.12 4.45 2.17
N GLU A 164 7.16 5.37 1.97
CA GLU A 164 7.16 6.36 0.90
C GLU A 164 6.22 7.51 1.27
N ALA A 165 6.56 8.74 0.89
CA ALA A 165 5.70 9.91 1.04
C ALA A 165 6.16 11.04 0.10
N ASN A 166 5.25 11.95 -0.23
CA ASN A 166 5.52 13.18 -0.99
C ASN A 166 4.80 14.39 -0.39
#